data_AF-A0A523FVS8-F1
#
_entry.id   AF-A0A523FVS8-F1
#
_cell.length_a   1.000
_cell.length_b   1.000
_cell.length_c   1.000
_cell.angle_alpha   90.00
_cell.angle_beta   90.00
_cell.angle_gamma   90.00
#
_symmetry.space_group_name_H-M   'P 1'
#
loop_
_entity.id
_entity.type
_entity.pdbx_description
1 polymer ?
#
loop_
_entity_poly.entity_id
_entity_poly.type
_entity_poly.pdbx_seq_one_letter_code
_entity_poly.pdbx_strand_id
1 'polypeptide(L)' 'NENEFSAMVVLVYNIGTSAFGNSTVLRKLNAGDHAEAAEAFLMWDKIRLDGQPVANEYLKTHRHKERTMFLEPVR' A
#
# COMPACT_ATOMS: atom_id res chain seq x y z
N ASN A 1 -13.52 3.34 7.94
CA ASN A 1 -12.46 4.03 8.71
C ASN A 1 -11.83 5.05 7.75
N GLU A 2 -11.79 6.35 8.09
CA GLU A 2 -11.24 7.41 7.21
C GLU A 2 -9.73 7.24 6.97
N ASN A 3 -9.00 6.66 7.93
CA ASN A 3 -7.57 6.41 7.79
C ASN A 3 -7.29 5.29 6.78
N GLU A 4 -8.13 4.23 6.74
CA GLU A 4 -8.03 3.19 5.71
C GLU A 4 -8.20 3.79 4.30
N PHE A 5 -9.22 4.64 4.12
CA PHE A 5 -9.44 5.32 2.85
C PHE A 5 -8.27 6.21 2.47
N SER A 6 -7.79 7.04 3.40
CA SER A 6 -6.69 7.97 3.15
C SER A 6 -5.38 7.24 2.82
N ALA A 7 -5.04 6.16 3.53
CA ALA A 7 -3.86 5.35 3.25
C ALA A 7 -3.93 4.72 1.85
N MET A 8 -5.11 4.24 1.42
CA MET A 8 -5.29 3.73 0.06
C MET A 8 -5.15 4.82 -0.99
N VAL A 9 -5.70 6.01 -0.76
CA VAL A 9 -5.58 7.15 -1.70
C VAL A 9 -4.11 7.53 -1.88
N VAL A 10 -3.33 7.58 -0.80
CA VAL A 10 -1.88 7.85 -0.88
C VAL A 10 -1.15 6.77 -1.67
N LEU A 11 -1.47 5.48 -1.44
CA LEU A 11 -0.89 4.39 -2.21
C LEU A 11 -1.25 4.49 -3.69
N VAL A 12 -2.53 4.71 -4.03
CA VAL A 12 -3.01 4.88 -5.41
C VAL A 12 -2.32 6.05 -6.10
N TYR A 13 -2.11 7.17 -5.40
CA TYR A 13 -1.39 8.31 -5.94
C TYR A 13 0.06 7.94 -6.32
N ASN A 14 0.71 7.08 -5.53
CA ASN A 14 2.09 6.68 -5.78
C ASN A 14 2.25 5.60 -6.87
N ILE A 15 1.37 4.60 -6.90
CA ILE A 15 1.51 3.44 -7.81
C ILE A 15 0.60 3.52 -9.04
N GLY A 16 -0.36 4.43 -9.04
CA GLY A 16 -1.38 4.59 -10.07
C GLY A 16 -2.57 3.63 -9.90
N THR A 17 -3.69 3.99 -10.53
CA THR A 17 -4.96 3.26 -10.43
C THR A 17 -4.89 1.85 -11.03
N SER A 18 -4.16 1.66 -12.13
CA SER A 18 -4.02 0.35 -12.77
C SER A 18 -3.25 -0.64 -11.88
N ALA A 19 -2.14 -0.20 -11.27
CA ALA A 19 -1.36 -1.04 -10.37
C ALA A 19 -2.14 -1.36 -9.09
N PHE A 20 -2.84 -0.37 -8.51
CA PHE A 20 -3.69 -0.57 -7.35
C PHE A 20 -4.87 -1.52 -7.65
N GLY A 21 -5.51 -1.38 -8.80
CA GLY A 21 -6.62 -2.24 -9.23
C GLY A 21 -6.25 -3.72 -9.33
N ASN A 22 -4.99 -4.02 -9.61
CA ASN A 22 -4.45 -5.38 -9.67
C ASN A 22 -3.68 -5.80 -8.39
N SER A 23 -3.70 -4.95 -7.36
CA SER A 23 -2.89 -5.16 -6.16
C SER A 23 -3.42 -6.24 -5.24
N THR A 24 -2.52 -6.85 -4.47
CA THR A 24 -2.90 -7.71 -3.34
C THR A 24 -3.66 -6.92 -2.27
N VAL A 25 -3.37 -5.62 -2.10
CA VAL A 25 -4.06 -4.73 -1.16
C VAL A 25 -5.56 -4.72 -1.44
N LEU A 26 -5.96 -4.38 -2.67
CA LEU A 26 -7.37 -4.31 -3.05
C LEU A 26 -8.06 -5.68 -2.97
N ARG A 27 -7.37 -6.75 -3.41
CA ARG A 27 -7.91 -8.11 -3.34
C ARG A 27 -8.20 -8.53 -1.89
N LYS A 28 -7.29 -8.26 -0.96
CA LYS A 28 -7.44 -8.60 0.47
C LYS A 28 -8.50 -7.74 1.14
N LEU A 29 -8.54 -6.44 0.83
CA LEU A 29 -9.57 -5.55 1.33
C LEU A 29 -10.97 -6.00 0.90
N ASN A 30 -11.16 -6.32 -0.38
CA ASN A 30 -12.44 -6.81 -0.90
C ASN A 30 -12.86 -8.16 -0.29
N ALA A 31 -11.92 -8.93 0.24
CA ALA A 31 -12.18 -10.17 0.98
C ALA A 31 -12.53 -9.92 2.46
N GLY A 32 -12.44 -8.68 2.95
CA GLY A 32 -12.59 -8.36 4.38
C GLY A 32 -11.34 -8.68 5.21
N ASP A 33 -10.22 -9.02 4.59
CA ASP A 33 -8.95 -9.32 5.27
C ASP A 33 -8.15 -8.02 5.49
N HIS A 34 -8.61 -7.13 6.38
CA HIS A 34 -8.00 -5.82 6.59
C HIS A 34 -6.54 -5.90 7.07
N ALA A 35 -6.21 -6.87 7.93
CA ALA A 35 -4.83 -7.08 8.40
C ALA A 35 -3.89 -7.49 7.25
N GLU A 36 -4.32 -8.42 6.40
CA GLU A 36 -3.54 -8.85 5.24
C GLU A 36 -3.45 -7.76 4.18
N ALA A 37 -4.51 -6.95 4.02
CA ALA A 37 -4.48 -5.78 3.15
C ALA A 37 -3.41 -4.79 3.61
N ALA A 38 -3.29 -4.56 4.93
CA ALA A 38 -2.28 -3.70 5.53
C ALA A 38 -0.84 -4.23 5.30
N GLU A 39 -0.60 -5.53 5.47
CA GLU A 39 0.71 -6.15 5.17
C GLU A 39 1.06 -6.04 3.69
N ALA A 40 0.07 -6.13 2.80
CA ALA A 40 0.27 -6.02 1.36
C ALA A 40 0.75 -4.63 0.90
N PHE A 41 0.64 -3.56 1.72
CA PHE A 41 1.28 -2.27 1.42
C PHE A 41 2.79 -2.40 1.30
N LEU A 42 3.40 -3.28 2.09
CA LEU A 42 4.87 -3.45 2.16
C LEU A 42 5.45 -4.06 0.87
N MET A 43 4.61 -4.63 0.00
CA MET A 43 5.02 -5.16 -1.30
C MET A 43 5.35 -4.05 -2.33
N TRP A 44 4.93 -2.81 -2.06
CA TRP A 44 5.04 -1.68 -2.97
C TRP A 44 6.23 -0.77 -2.65
N ASP A 45 7.40 -1.37 -2.47
CA ASP A 45 8.66 -0.69 -2.11
C ASP A 45 9.71 -0.68 -3.24
N LYS A 46 9.38 -1.23 -4.42
CA LYS A 46 10.35 -1.41 -5.51
C LYS A 46 10.23 -0.34 -6.59
N ILE A 47 11.39 0.10 -7.07
CA ILE A 47 11.55 0.91 -8.28
C ILE A 47 12.21 0.10 -9.40
N ARG A 48 12.17 0.59 -10.64
CA ARG A 48 12.92 0.01 -11.75
C ARG A 48 14.27 0.72 -11.87
N LEU A 49 15.35 -0.03 -11.70
CA LEU A 49 16.72 0.39 -12.01
C LEU A 49 17.25 -0.59 -13.07
N ASP A 50 17.63 -0.06 -14.24
CA ASP A 50 18.10 -0.85 -15.38
C ASP A 50 17.14 -2.00 -15.77
N GLY A 51 15.83 -1.73 -15.72
CA GLY A 51 14.77 -2.69 -16.00
C GLY A 51 14.49 -3.70 -14.88
N GLN A 52 15.33 -3.77 -13.85
CA GLN A 52 15.19 -4.69 -12.73
C GLN A 52 14.43 -4.06 -11.56
N PRO A 53 13.57 -4.82 -10.86
CA PRO A 53 12.90 -4.33 -9.67
C PRO A 53 13.87 -4.33 -8.48
N VAL A 54 14.15 -3.15 -7.93
CA VAL A 54 15.06 -2.95 -6.80
C VAL A 54 14.30 -2.28 -5.66
N ALA A 55 14.43 -2.83 -4.45
CA ALA A 55 13.83 -2.24 -3.26
C ALA A 55 14.42 -0.86 -2.98
N ASN A 56 13.56 0.07 -2.58
CA ASN A 56 13.92 1.45 -2.31
C ASN A 56 13.59 1.78 -0.83
N GLU A 57 14.61 2.16 -0.07
CA GLU A 57 14.45 2.41 1.38
C GLU A 57 13.49 3.56 1.71
N TYR A 58 13.43 4.59 0.85
CA TYR A 58 12.46 5.68 1.02
C TYR A 58 11.03 5.17 0.85
N LEU A 59 10.76 4.40 -0.21
CA LEU A 59 9.43 3.81 -0.43
C LEU A 59 9.07 2.85 0.69
N LYS A 60 10.01 1.99 1.14
CA LYS A 60 9.79 1.10 2.28
C LYS A 60 9.33 1.86 3.52
N THR A 61 10.02 2.94 3.86
CA THR A 61 9.65 3.81 4.99
C THR A 61 8.25 4.40 4.80
N HIS A 62 7.91 4.81 3.58
CA HIS A 62 6.60 5.37 3.26
C HIS A 62 5.48 4.32 3.35
N ARG A 63 5.71 3.10 2.85
CA ARG A 63 4.77 1.97 2.95
C ARG A 63 4.48 1.58 4.39
N HIS A 64 5.48 1.62 5.28
CA HIS A 64 5.27 1.40 6.71
C HIS A 64 4.37 2.47 7.34
N LYS A 65 4.52 3.74 6.97
CA LYS A 65 3.65 4.82 7.47
C LYS A 65 2.21 4.67 6.98
N GLU A 66 2.04 4.36 5.70
CA GLU A 66 0.72 4.10 5.11
C GLU A 66 0.04 2.89 5.77
N ARG A 67 0.78 1.79 6.00
CA ARG A 67 0.28 0.61 6.73
C ARG A 67 -0.16 0.99 8.15
N THR A 68 0.65 1.77 8.87
CA THR A 68 0.30 2.21 10.22
C THR A 68 -0.96 3.07 10.20
N MET A 69 -1.04 4.06 9.31
CA MET A 69 -2.23 4.88 9.12
C MET A 69 -3.46 4.00 8.82
N PHE A 70 -3.33 3.04 7.90
CA PHE A 70 -4.42 2.12 7.54
C PHE A 70 -4.97 1.36 8.76
N LEU A 71 -4.10 0.95 9.70
CA LEU A 71 -4.47 0.21 10.91
C LEU A 71 -4.94 1.10 12.07
N GLU A 72 -4.74 2.42 11.98
CA GLU A 72 -5.14 3.33 13.04
C GLU A 72 -6.66 3.55 13.03
N PRO A 73 -7.37 3.29 14.14
CA PRO A 73 -8.80 3.61 14.25
C PRO A 73 -9.00 5.12 14.28
N VAL A 74 -10.00 5.62 13.55
CA VAL A 74 -10.49 7.00 13.72
C VAL A 74 -11.14 7.08 15.11
N ARG A 75 -10.71 8.06 15.92
CA ARG A 75 -11.32 8.36 17.21
C ARG A 75 -12.62 9.11 17.06
#